data_AF-A0A9E5FIF3-F1
#
_entry.id   AF-A0A9E5FIF3-F1
#
_cell.length_a   1.000
_cell.length_b   1.000
_cell.length_c   1.000
_cell.angle_alpha   90.00
_cell.angle_beta   90.00
_cell.angle_gamma   90.00
#
_symmetry.space_group_name_H-M   'P 1'
#
loop_
_entity.id
_entity.type
_entity.pdbx_description
1 polymer ?
#
loop_
_entity_poly.entity_id
_entity_poly.type
_entity_poly.pdbx_seq_one_letter_code
_entity_poly.pdbx_strand_id
1 'polypeptide(L)'
;MIVPGLLLGIALVAPVQESGIRLKGLDGHVLNLDFEAGDLRDWTATGEAFAGQPVEGDLIAKRRADMLSRHQGKFWIGGFECLQDPPTGTLTSAPFVVTHPWGSFLLGGGPNPETRVEIIRQDTGAVVYRASGVE
;
A
#
# COMPACT_ATOMS: atom_id res chain seq x y z
N MET A 1 37.61 40.81 -7.85
CA MET A 1 37.77 39.44 -7.33
C MET A 1 36.47 39.09 -6.62
N ILE A 2 35.56 38.39 -7.29
CA ILE A 2 34.20 38.11 -6.81
C ILE A 2 34.24 36.75 -6.11
N VAL A 3 33.89 36.71 -4.83
CA VAL A 3 33.68 35.47 -4.09
C VAL A 3 32.21 35.07 -4.28
N PRO A 4 31.88 33.88 -4.80
CA PRO A 4 30.49 33.50 -5.00
C PRO A 4 29.90 33.04 -3.66
N GLY A 5 28.76 33.63 -3.29
CA GLY A 5 27.97 33.23 -2.12
C GLY A 5 27.29 31.90 -2.36
N LEU A 6 27.47 30.96 -1.44
CA LEU A 6 26.77 29.68 -1.40
C LEU A 6 25.35 29.93 -0.84
N LEU A 7 24.33 29.88 -1.70
CA LEU A 7 22.94 29.86 -1.25
C LEU A 7 22.60 28.41 -0.83
N LEU A 8 22.56 28.15 0.47
CA LEU A 8 22.05 26.89 1.00
C LEU A 8 20.52 26.91 0.93
N GLY A 9 19.96 26.40 -0.16
CA GLY A 9 18.53 26.19 -0.29
C GLY A 9 18.09 25.01 0.59
N ILE A 10 17.59 25.29 1.79
CA ILE A 10 16.82 24.31 2.55
C ILE A 10 15.50 24.14 1.81
N ALA A 11 15.38 23.05 1.05
CA ALA A 11 14.08 22.62 0.56
C ALA A 11 13.26 22.21 1.78
N LEU A 12 12.33 23.08 2.18
CA LEU A 12 11.28 22.73 3.13
C LEU A 12 10.40 21.69 2.43
N VAL A 13 10.72 20.41 2.61
CA VAL A 13 9.80 19.33 2.24
C VAL A 13 8.63 19.47 3.20
N ALA A 14 7.54 20.07 2.73
CA ALA A 14 6.29 20.08 3.48
C ALA A 14 5.94 18.61 3.78
N PRO A 15 5.55 18.27 5.02
CA PRO A 15 5.07 16.92 5.29
C PRO A 15 3.92 16.65 4.33
N VAL A 16 3.96 15.51 3.63
CA VAL A 16 2.81 15.02 2.88
C VAL A 16 1.67 14.93 3.91
N GLN A 17 0.71 15.82 3.78
CA GLN A 17 -0.49 15.80 4.59
C GLN A 17 -1.25 14.54 4.18
N GLU A 18 -1.13 13.46 4.96
CA GLU A 18 -1.98 12.30 4.76
C GLU A 18 -3.42 12.71 5.03
N SER A 19 -4.18 12.88 3.95
CA SER A 19 -5.60 13.15 4.01
C SER A 19 -6.31 11.86 4.37
N GLY A 20 -6.45 11.55 5.66
CA GLY A 20 -7.14 10.35 6.10
C GLY A 20 -7.14 10.14 7.61
N ILE A 21 -8.11 9.36 8.09
CA ILE A 21 -8.17 8.90 9.47
C ILE A 21 -7.37 7.61 9.54
N ARG A 22 -6.26 7.63 10.27
CA ARG A 22 -5.47 6.42 10.49
C ARG A 22 -6.19 5.49 11.46
N LEU A 23 -6.52 4.30 10.96
CA LEU A 23 -7.24 3.30 11.74
C LEU A 23 -6.33 2.69 12.79
N LYS A 24 -6.94 2.34 13.92
CA LYS A 24 -6.24 1.74 15.06
C LYS A 24 -6.65 0.28 15.23
N GLY A 25 -5.69 -0.52 15.66
CA GLY A 25 -5.93 -1.90 16.08
C GLY A 25 -6.79 -1.96 17.34
N LEU A 26 -7.18 -3.16 17.73
CA LEU A 26 -7.98 -3.40 18.95
C LEU A 26 -7.23 -3.05 20.24
N ASP A 27 -5.90 -3.02 20.18
CA ASP A 27 -4.93 -2.59 21.18
C ASP A 27 -4.59 -1.09 21.12
N GLY A 28 -5.13 -0.36 20.14
CA GLY A 28 -5.12 1.11 20.09
C GLY A 28 -3.90 1.76 19.44
N HIS A 29 -2.91 0.99 18.95
CA HIS A 29 -1.87 1.56 18.08
C HIS A 29 -2.42 1.83 16.68
N VAL A 30 -1.74 2.72 15.97
CA VAL A 30 -2.04 3.03 14.57
C VAL A 30 -1.54 1.90 13.69
N LEU A 31 -2.42 1.35 12.86
CA LEU A 31 -2.09 0.24 11.96
C LEU A 31 -1.33 0.74 10.72
N ASN A 32 -0.37 -0.06 10.27
CA ASN A 32 0.38 0.10 9.03
C ASN A 32 -0.43 -0.37 7.79
N LEU A 33 -1.61 0.22 7.56
CA LEU A 33 -2.49 -0.18 6.45
C LEU A 33 -2.06 0.36 5.08
N ASP A 34 -1.21 1.39 5.06
CA ASP A 34 -0.65 2.03 3.87
C ASP A 34 0.76 1.52 3.52
N PHE A 35 1.30 0.59 4.31
CA PHE A 35 2.64 0.00 4.16
C PHE A 35 3.81 0.95 4.41
N GLU A 36 3.57 2.18 4.85
CA GLU A 36 4.60 3.22 4.99
C GLU A 36 5.59 2.99 6.15
N ALA A 37 5.37 1.97 6.98
CA ALA A 37 6.40 1.47 7.90
C ALA A 37 7.53 0.70 7.18
N GLY A 38 7.37 0.40 5.88
CA GLY A 38 8.35 -0.35 5.08
C GLY A 38 8.38 -1.85 5.38
N ASP A 39 7.36 -2.38 6.07
CA ASP A 39 7.21 -3.79 6.40
C ASP A 39 5.73 -4.20 6.48
N LEU A 40 5.48 -5.45 6.91
CA LEU A 40 4.16 -6.04 7.03
C LEU A 40 3.72 -6.24 8.50
N ARG A 41 4.18 -5.43 9.46
CA ARG A 41 3.99 -5.69 10.91
C ARG A 41 2.53 -5.79 11.40
N ASP A 42 1.57 -5.27 10.64
CA ASP A 42 0.13 -5.38 10.92
C ASP A 42 -0.61 -6.24 9.89
N TRP A 43 0.12 -7.07 9.14
CA TRP A 43 -0.41 -7.93 8.11
C TRP A 43 0.13 -9.36 8.26
N THR A 44 -0.71 -10.34 7.96
CA THR A 44 -0.34 -11.75 7.90
C THR A 44 -0.39 -12.21 6.45
N ALA A 45 0.76 -12.62 5.93
CA ALA A 45 0.88 -13.20 4.60
C ALA A 45 0.71 -14.73 4.66
N THR A 46 0.02 -15.29 3.68
CA THR A 46 -0.01 -16.72 3.38
C THR A 46 0.46 -16.94 1.94
N GLY A 47 1.09 -18.08 1.68
CA GLY A 47 1.72 -18.34 0.38
C GLY A 47 2.92 -17.42 0.11
N GLU A 48 3.34 -17.36 -1.15
CA GLU A 48 4.60 -16.70 -1.55
C GLU A 48 4.39 -15.36 -2.26
N ALA A 49 3.14 -14.99 -2.60
CA ALA A 49 2.83 -13.78 -3.38
C ALA A 49 3.34 -12.46 -2.77
N PHE A 50 3.56 -12.43 -1.45
CA PHE A 50 3.98 -11.23 -0.73
C PHE A 50 5.40 -11.32 -0.17
N ALA A 51 6.19 -12.32 -0.58
CA ALA A 51 7.58 -12.42 -0.18
C ALA A 51 8.39 -11.22 -0.68
N GLY A 52 9.14 -10.59 0.23
CA GLY A 52 9.95 -9.39 -0.06
C GLY A 52 9.15 -8.10 -0.25
N GLN A 53 7.89 -8.06 0.19
CA GLN A 53 7.03 -6.87 0.16
C GLN A 53 7.04 -6.13 1.53
N PRO A 54 6.65 -4.83 1.58
CA PRO A 54 6.33 -3.95 0.47
C PRO A 54 7.59 -3.52 -0.31
N VAL A 55 7.40 -3.07 -1.55
CA VAL A 55 8.50 -2.50 -2.36
C VAL A 55 8.60 -1.00 -2.15
N GLU A 56 9.83 -0.46 -2.20
CA GLU A 56 10.09 0.97 -2.12
C GLU A 56 10.19 1.60 -3.52
N GLY A 57 9.42 2.67 -3.74
CA GLY A 57 9.45 3.49 -4.95
C GLY A 57 8.72 2.88 -6.15
N ASP A 58 8.69 3.64 -7.25
CA ASP A 58 8.04 3.20 -8.48
C ASP A 58 8.97 2.26 -9.28
N LEU A 59 8.67 0.96 -9.23
CA LEU A 59 9.44 -0.06 -9.94
C LEU A 59 8.85 -0.41 -11.31
N ILE A 60 7.70 0.15 -11.69
CA ILE A 60 6.98 -0.19 -12.93
C ILE A 60 7.83 0.09 -14.17
N ALA A 61 8.63 1.16 -14.15
CA ALA A 61 9.50 1.52 -15.26
C ALA A 61 10.47 0.39 -15.68
N LYS A 62 10.78 -0.55 -14.77
CA LYS A 62 11.62 -1.73 -15.09
C LYS A 62 10.94 -2.70 -16.06
N ARG A 63 9.60 -2.71 -16.13
CA ARG A 63 8.81 -3.62 -16.99
C ARG A 63 7.97 -2.90 -18.05
N ARG A 64 7.51 -1.67 -17.80
CA ARG A 64 6.65 -0.87 -18.70
C ARG A 64 7.05 0.61 -18.59
N ALA A 65 7.76 1.13 -19.59
CA ALA A 65 8.28 2.50 -19.59
C ALA A 65 7.20 3.59 -19.78
N ASP A 66 6.00 3.19 -20.23
CA ASP A 66 4.85 4.06 -20.48
C ASP A 66 3.87 4.15 -19.30
N MET A 67 4.17 3.48 -18.18
CA MET A 67 3.30 3.44 -17.01
C MET A 67 4.04 3.83 -15.72
N LEU A 68 3.24 4.32 -14.77
CA LEU A 68 3.66 4.60 -13.39
C LEU A 68 2.69 3.88 -12.45
N SER A 69 3.20 3.38 -11.34
CA SER A 69 2.39 2.76 -10.28
C SER A 69 1.38 3.73 -9.67
N ARG A 70 1.75 5.01 -9.58
CA ARG A 70 0.97 6.08 -8.91
C ARG A 70 0.54 5.68 -7.48
N HIS A 71 1.35 4.89 -6.79
CA HIS A 71 1.12 4.60 -5.38
C HIS A 71 1.22 5.87 -4.53
N GLN A 72 0.56 5.85 -3.38
CA GLN A 72 0.74 6.85 -2.34
C GLN A 72 2.06 6.55 -1.60
N GLY A 73 2.79 7.58 -1.20
CA GLY A 73 3.92 7.42 -0.29
C GLY A 73 5.15 6.82 -0.95
N LYS A 74 5.88 6.00 -0.21
CA LYS A 74 7.10 5.33 -0.67
C LYS A 74 6.91 3.84 -0.87
N PHE A 75 5.99 3.23 -0.13
CA PHE A 75 5.88 1.79 -0.04
C PHE A 75 4.51 1.33 -0.56
N TRP A 76 4.50 0.20 -1.26
CA TRP A 76 3.27 -0.38 -1.78
C TRP A 76 3.45 -1.87 -2.05
N ILE A 77 2.33 -2.57 -2.25
CA ILE A 77 2.32 -3.98 -2.65
C ILE A 77 2.33 -4.08 -4.16
N GLY A 78 3.48 -4.50 -4.71
CA GLY A 78 3.65 -4.75 -6.14
C GLY A 78 3.82 -6.23 -6.42
N GLY A 79 2.72 -6.97 -6.64
CA GLY A 79 2.74 -8.43 -6.79
C GLY A 79 3.72 -8.96 -7.86
N PHE A 80 3.93 -8.20 -8.93
CA PHE A 80 4.89 -8.56 -9.99
C PHE A 80 6.36 -8.33 -9.58
N GLU A 81 6.62 -7.33 -8.74
CA GLU A 81 7.94 -6.67 -8.67
C GLU A 81 9.04 -7.54 -8.02
N CYS A 82 8.66 -8.48 -7.14
CA CYS A 82 9.62 -9.36 -6.45
C CYS A 82 9.75 -10.73 -7.12
N LEU A 83 8.62 -11.39 -7.40
CA LEU A 83 8.59 -12.79 -7.85
C LEU A 83 7.77 -13.03 -9.13
N GLN A 84 7.34 -11.98 -9.81
CA GLN A 84 6.45 -12.03 -10.99
C GLN A 84 5.09 -12.69 -10.67
N ASP A 85 4.34 -13.08 -11.71
CA ASP A 85 2.94 -13.52 -11.60
C ASP A 85 2.68 -14.93 -11.02
N PRO A 86 3.59 -15.93 -11.07
CA PRO A 86 3.25 -17.29 -10.63
C PRO A 86 2.87 -17.48 -9.14
N PRO A 87 3.50 -16.79 -8.17
CA PRO A 87 3.17 -16.97 -6.76
C PRO A 87 1.74 -16.55 -6.41
N THR A 88 1.11 -17.30 -5.51
CA THR A 88 -0.23 -17.00 -4.99
C THR A 88 -0.20 -16.89 -3.48
N GLY A 89 -1.21 -16.24 -2.90
CA GLY A 89 -1.26 -15.99 -1.47
C GLY A 89 -2.38 -15.05 -1.05
N THR A 90 -2.45 -14.76 0.25
CA THR A 90 -3.32 -13.72 0.81
C THR A 90 -2.54 -12.85 1.77
N LEU A 91 -2.85 -11.55 1.80
CA LEU A 91 -2.31 -10.60 2.76
C LEU A 91 -3.47 -10.04 3.58
N THR A 92 -3.54 -10.42 4.85
CA THR A 92 -4.67 -10.09 5.75
C THR A 92 -4.22 -9.13 6.84
N SER A 93 -4.86 -7.98 6.98
CA SER A 93 -4.51 -7.01 8.02
C SER A 93 -4.97 -7.46 9.41
N ALA A 94 -4.37 -6.86 10.44
CA ALA A 94 -4.93 -6.88 11.77
C ALA A 94 -6.34 -6.26 11.77
N PRO A 95 -7.26 -6.78 12.59
CA PRO A 95 -8.62 -6.26 12.66
C PRO A 95 -8.66 -4.84 13.21
N PHE A 96 -9.62 -4.05 12.72
CA PHE A 96 -9.86 -2.69 13.18
C PHE A 96 -11.36 -2.39 13.25
N VAL A 97 -11.70 -1.37 14.03
CA VAL A 97 -13.07 -0.87 14.12
C VAL A 97 -13.33 0.14 13.01
N VAL A 98 -14.35 -0.11 12.19
CA VAL A 98 -14.86 0.88 11.23
C VAL A 98 -15.56 1.99 12.00
N THR A 99 -14.98 3.19 11.98
CA THR A 99 -15.46 4.35 12.74
C THR A 99 -16.25 5.34 11.89
N HIS A 100 -16.21 5.20 10.57
CA HIS A 100 -16.80 6.13 9.61
C HIS A 100 -17.49 5.37 8.47
N PRO A 101 -18.54 5.94 7.83
CA PRO A 101 -19.29 5.27 6.77
C PRO A 101 -18.58 5.29 5.41
N TRP A 102 -17.30 5.63 5.37
CA TRP A 102 -16.49 5.73 4.15
C TRP A 102 -15.03 5.37 4.43
N GLY A 103 -14.35 4.97 3.36
CA GLY A 103 -12.91 4.69 3.31
C GLY A 103 -12.47 4.63 1.86
N SER A 104 -11.18 4.87 1.61
CA SER A 104 -10.61 4.84 0.27
C SER A 104 -9.26 4.14 0.30
N PHE A 105 -8.96 3.42 -0.77
CA PHE A 105 -7.67 2.79 -1.01
C PHE A 105 -7.38 2.85 -2.51
N LEU A 106 -6.10 2.76 -2.87
CA LEU A 106 -5.68 2.63 -4.26
C LEU A 106 -5.64 1.15 -4.62
N LEU A 107 -6.18 0.80 -5.78
CA LEU A 107 -6.17 -0.56 -6.30
C LEU A 107 -5.78 -0.55 -7.77
N GLY A 108 -4.75 -1.32 -8.10
CA GLY A 108 -4.37 -1.65 -9.47
C GLY A 108 -4.55 -3.15 -9.75
N GLY A 109 -4.00 -3.61 -10.88
CA GLY A 109 -4.08 -5.00 -11.32
C GLY A 109 -5.15 -5.24 -12.38
N GLY A 110 -5.27 -6.51 -12.81
CA GLY A 110 -6.25 -6.91 -13.81
C GLY A 110 -7.65 -7.19 -13.24
N PRO A 111 -8.67 -7.33 -14.10
CA PRO A 111 -10.08 -7.56 -13.72
C PRO A 111 -10.38 -8.99 -13.27
N ASN A 112 -9.36 -9.81 -13.03
CA ASN A 112 -9.52 -11.19 -12.64
C ASN A 112 -10.12 -11.27 -11.19
N PRO A 113 -11.23 -12.01 -10.97
CA PRO A 113 -11.89 -12.10 -9.65
C PRO A 113 -11.05 -12.75 -8.55
N GLU A 114 -10.05 -13.56 -8.90
CA GLU A 114 -9.11 -14.15 -7.95
C GLU A 114 -8.10 -13.11 -7.44
N THR A 115 -7.81 -12.06 -8.22
CA THR A 115 -6.96 -10.92 -7.82
C THR A 115 -7.82 -9.76 -7.34
N ARG A 116 -8.00 -9.66 -6.02
CA ARG A 116 -8.96 -8.73 -5.42
C ARG A 116 -8.56 -8.25 -4.04
N VAL A 117 -9.19 -7.17 -3.62
CA VAL A 117 -9.26 -6.71 -2.23
C VAL A 117 -10.65 -6.98 -1.69
N GLU A 118 -10.70 -7.41 -0.43
CA GLU A 118 -11.95 -7.66 0.29
C GLU A 118 -11.95 -6.93 1.63
N ILE A 119 -13.10 -6.37 2.01
CA ILE A 119 -13.36 -5.98 3.40
C ILE A 119 -14.26 -7.06 3.99
N ILE A 120 -13.78 -7.67 5.07
CA ILE A 120 -14.38 -8.84 5.68
C ILE A 120 -14.76 -8.52 7.12
N ARG A 121 -15.95 -8.93 7.52
CA ARG A 121 -16.36 -8.91 8.92
C ARG A 121 -15.57 -9.95 9.69
N GLN A 122 -14.83 -9.50 10.70
CA GLN A 122 -14.02 -10.38 11.54
C GLN A 122 -14.88 -11.44 12.28
N ASP A 123 -16.08 -11.08 12.72
CA ASP A 123 -16.94 -11.93 13.55
C ASP A 123 -17.66 -13.04 12.77
N THR A 124 -17.99 -12.79 11.50
CA THR A 124 -18.77 -13.73 10.67
C THR A 124 -18.00 -14.29 9.48
N GLY A 125 -16.87 -13.70 9.11
CA GLY A 125 -16.18 -13.97 7.85
C GLY A 125 -16.92 -13.47 6.61
N ALA A 126 -18.00 -12.69 6.77
CA ALA A 126 -18.77 -12.19 5.65
C ALA A 126 -18.01 -11.08 4.90
N VAL A 127 -17.89 -11.22 3.58
CA VAL A 127 -17.36 -10.18 2.70
C VAL A 127 -18.42 -9.07 2.58
N VAL A 128 -18.09 -7.86 3.01
CA VAL A 128 -18.97 -6.68 2.92
C VAL A 128 -18.63 -5.78 1.75
N TYR A 129 -17.41 -5.90 1.22
CA TYR A 129 -16.97 -5.21 0.02
C TYR A 129 -15.92 -6.03 -0.71
N ARG A 130 -15.92 -5.96 -2.04
CA ARG A 130 -14.96 -6.61 -2.93
C ARG A 130 -14.65 -5.68 -4.10
N ALA A 131 -13.38 -5.58 -4.48
CA ALA A 131 -12.96 -4.92 -5.72
C ALA A 131 -11.75 -5.62 -6.35
N SER A 132 -11.69 -5.57 -7.68
CA SER A 132 -10.52 -5.94 -8.50
C SER A 132 -10.07 -4.72 -9.30
N GLY A 133 -8.84 -4.75 -9.84
CA GLY A 133 -8.40 -3.74 -10.79
C GLY A 133 -9.23 -3.78 -12.08
N VAL A 134 -9.14 -2.74 -12.90
CA VAL A 134 -10.03 -2.59 -14.08
C VAL A 134 -9.32 -2.66 -15.44
N GLU A 135 -7.98 -2.75 -15.44
CA GLU A 135 -7.10 -2.60 -16.61
C GLU A 135 -7.20 -1.26 -17.37
#